data_AF-A0A1D7VVM2-F1
#
_entry.id   AF-A0A1D7VVM2-F1
#
_cell.length_a   1.000
_cell.length_b   1.000
_cell.length_c   1.000
_cell.angle_alpha   90.00
_cell.angle_beta   90.00
_cell.angle_gamma   90.00
#
_symmetry.space_group_name_H-M   'P 1'
#
loop_
_entity.id
_entity.type
_entity.pdbx_description
1 polymer ?
#
loop_
_entity_poly.entity_id
_entity_poly.type
_entity_poly.pdbx_seq_one_letter_code
_entity_poly.pdbx_strand_id
1 'polypeptide(L)'
;MPQPPPPRRACPPECPGAVHVLWTQAKAAYRTGAFPLYAGPEWCGLRPDDPQRLASVLAAAESWRRHQAERDRLDVLMDADPDAWWRAVTASASNEAHRTLVRLRLSRVPTAAEMTARRHTHPATQLHPSPGWPAIAIPGRPGHYLTWHGDEHQEEAA
;
A
#
# COMPACT_ATOMS: atom_id res chain seq x y z
N MET A 1 3.70 4.69 -68.82
CA MET A 1 2.25 4.78 -68.53
C MET A 1 2.00 4.22 -67.14
N PRO A 2 1.46 5.00 -66.18
CA PRO A 2 1.16 4.52 -64.84
C PRO A 2 0.00 3.52 -64.89
N GLN A 3 0.13 2.39 -64.17
CA GLN A 3 -0.97 1.42 -64.05
C GLN A 3 -2.14 2.02 -63.25
N PRO A 4 -3.39 1.76 -63.64
CA PRO A 4 -4.54 2.18 -62.86
C PRO A 4 -4.56 1.48 -61.49
N PRO A 5 -5.04 2.16 -60.43
CA PRO A 5 -5.15 1.54 -59.11
C PRO A 5 -6.09 0.33 -59.17
N PRO A 6 -5.82 -0.73 -58.37
CA PRO A 6 -6.69 -1.89 -58.33
C PRO A 6 -8.11 -1.49 -57.91
N PRO A 7 -9.15 -2.15 -58.43
CA PRO A 7 -10.51 -1.87 -58.04
C PRO A 7 -10.66 -2.07 -56.53
N ARG A 8 -11.26 -1.08 -55.86
CA ARG A 8 -11.67 -1.21 -54.46
C ARG A 8 -12.58 -2.44 -54.37
N ARG A 9 -12.23 -3.41 -53.51
CA ARG A 9 -13.10 -4.55 -53.21
C ARG A 9 -14.48 -3.99 -52.84
N ALA A 10 -15.50 -4.38 -53.59
CA ALA A 10 -16.88 -4.03 -53.27
C ALA A 10 -17.16 -4.56 -51.85
N CYS A 11 -17.55 -3.67 -50.94
CA CYS A 11 -18.15 -4.09 -49.67
C CYS A 11 -19.35 -4.99 -50.03
N PRO A 12 -19.47 -6.20 -49.45
CA PRO A 12 -20.72 -6.94 -49.58
C PRO A 12 -21.87 -6.07 -49.06
N PRO A 13 -23.09 -6.21 -49.60
CA PRO A 13 -24.24 -5.49 -49.08
C PRO A 13 -24.41 -5.87 -47.61
N GLU A 14 -24.11 -4.94 -46.71
CA GLU A 14 -24.39 -5.10 -45.28
C GLU A 14 -25.89 -5.32 -45.15
N CYS A 15 -26.31 -6.53 -44.79
CA CYS A 15 -27.71 -6.79 -44.49
C CYS A 15 -28.12 -5.81 -43.37
N PRO A 16 -29.15 -4.97 -43.56
CA PRO A 16 -29.47 -3.87 -42.65
C PRO A 16 -29.81 -4.28 -41.19
N GLY A 17 -29.83 -5.57 -40.86
CA GLY A 17 -29.96 -6.09 -39.49
C GLY A 17 -28.66 -6.59 -38.85
N ALA A 18 -27.57 -6.79 -39.61
CA ALA A 18 -26.35 -7.43 -39.11
C ALA A 18 -25.68 -6.61 -38.00
N VAL A 19 -25.59 -5.28 -38.18
CA VAL A 19 -25.03 -4.37 -37.17
C VAL A 19 -25.88 -4.37 -35.90
N HIS A 20 -27.21 -4.40 -36.03
CA HIS A 20 -28.10 -4.42 -34.87
C HIS A 20 -27.98 -5.72 -34.07
N VAL A 21 -27.86 -6.86 -34.76
CA VAL A 21 -27.61 -8.16 -34.12
C VAL A 21 -26.27 -8.16 -33.40
N LEU A 22 -25.20 -7.72 -34.05
CA LEU A 22 -23.87 -7.62 -33.46
C LEU A 22 -23.88 -6.75 -32.20
N TRP A 23 -24.51 -5.57 -32.26
CA TRP A 23 -24.62 -4.66 -31.13
C TRP A 23 -25.41 -5.26 -29.96
N THR A 24 -26.49 -5.99 -30.25
CA THR A 24 -27.32 -6.65 -29.25
C THR A 24 -26.54 -7.75 -28.53
N GLN A 25 -25.81 -8.57 -29.28
CA GLN A 25 -24.95 -9.62 -28.73
C GLN A 25 -23.77 -9.04 -27.93
N ALA A 26 -23.13 -7.98 -28.42
CA ALA A 26 -22.06 -7.30 -27.71
C ALA A 26 -22.53 -6.69 -26.39
N LYS A 27 -23.73 -6.08 -26.37
CA LYS A 27 -24.35 -5.60 -25.12
C LYS A 27 -24.59 -6.73 -24.12
N ALA A 28 -25.03 -7.89 -24.59
CA ALA A 28 -25.22 -9.06 -23.73
C ALA A 28 -23.87 -9.52 -23.13
N ALA A 29 -22.84 -9.70 -23.97
CA ALA A 29 -21.49 -10.04 -23.54
C ALA A 29 -20.94 -9.02 -22.52
N TYR A 30 -21.07 -7.73 -22.83
CA TYR A 30 -20.67 -6.64 -21.93
C TYR A 30 -21.33 -6.73 -20.55
N ARG A 31 -22.66 -6.96 -20.51
CA ARG A 31 -23.41 -7.08 -19.25
C ARG A 31 -23.00 -8.29 -18.42
N THR A 32 -22.63 -9.39 -19.07
CA THR A 32 -22.15 -10.60 -18.37
C THR A 32 -20.70 -10.52 -17.91
N GLY A 33 -19.91 -9.57 -18.42
CA GLY A 33 -18.46 -9.53 -18.19
C GLY A 33 -17.66 -10.58 -18.97
N ALA A 34 -18.31 -11.38 -19.82
CA ALA A 34 -17.68 -12.46 -20.57
C ALA A 34 -17.08 -11.97 -21.89
N PHE A 35 -15.98 -11.24 -21.81
CA PHE A 35 -15.21 -10.75 -22.96
C PHE A 35 -13.73 -10.55 -22.57
N PRO A 36 -12.78 -10.66 -23.52
CA PRO A 36 -11.36 -10.50 -23.21
C PRO A 36 -10.99 -9.04 -22.94
N LEU A 37 -9.82 -8.80 -22.34
CA LEU A 37 -9.28 -7.45 -22.18
C LEU A 37 -9.02 -6.80 -23.56
N TYR A 38 -9.47 -5.55 -23.74
CA TYR A 38 -9.20 -4.77 -24.96
C TYR A 38 -7.71 -4.69 -25.26
N ALA A 39 -7.34 -4.90 -26.53
CA ALA A 39 -5.96 -4.94 -27.02
C ALA A 39 -5.06 -6.04 -26.38
N GLY A 40 -5.63 -6.96 -25.61
CA GLY A 40 -4.93 -8.16 -25.14
C GLY A 40 -4.76 -9.23 -26.23
N PRO A 41 -3.92 -10.26 -26.01
CA PRO A 41 -3.69 -11.32 -26.99
C PRO A 41 -4.97 -12.03 -27.46
N GLU A 42 -5.86 -12.37 -26.53
CA GLU A 42 -7.16 -12.99 -26.84
C GLU A 42 -8.04 -12.09 -27.71
N TRP A 43 -8.09 -10.78 -27.40
CA TRP A 43 -8.84 -9.79 -28.18
C TRP A 43 -8.29 -9.63 -29.60
N CYS A 44 -6.96 -9.64 -29.75
CA CYS A 44 -6.30 -9.56 -31.05
C CYS A 44 -6.62 -10.76 -31.94
N GLY A 45 -6.85 -11.94 -31.35
CA GLY A 45 -7.27 -13.15 -32.04
C GLY A 45 -8.73 -13.18 -32.48
N LEU A 46 -9.59 -12.30 -31.93
CA LEU A 46 -11.01 -12.26 -32.29
C LEU A 46 -11.23 -11.73 -33.71
N ARG A 47 -12.27 -12.23 -34.37
CA ARG A 47 -12.71 -11.71 -35.67
C ARG A 47 -13.25 -10.28 -35.53
N PRO A 48 -13.18 -9.44 -36.58
CA PRO A 48 -13.74 -8.09 -36.55
C PRO A 48 -15.24 -8.06 -36.20
N ASP A 49 -16.01 -9.04 -36.68
CA ASP A 49 -17.46 -9.15 -36.46
C ASP A 49 -17.82 -9.94 -35.20
N ASP A 50 -16.87 -10.19 -34.30
CA ASP A 50 -17.13 -10.90 -33.05
C ASP A 50 -17.76 -9.95 -32.01
N PRO A 51 -18.94 -10.27 -31.43
CA PRO A 51 -19.57 -9.43 -30.41
C PRO A 51 -18.71 -9.26 -29.15
N GLN A 52 -17.85 -10.22 -28.80
CA GLN A 52 -16.94 -10.08 -27.66
C GLN A 52 -15.89 -9.00 -27.93
N ARG A 53 -15.42 -8.87 -29.19
CA ARG A 53 -14.44 -7.85 -29.57
C ARG A 53 -15.00 -6.45 -29.35
N LEU A 54 -16.25 -6.25 -29.74
CA LEU A 54 -16.98 -5.00 -29.54
C LEU A 54 -17.28 -4.75 -28.05
N ALA A 55 -17.65 -5.78 -27.29
CA ALA A 55 -17.87 -5.66 -25.84
C ALA A 55 -16.61 -5.17 -25.10
N SER A 56 -15.43 -5.70 -25.45
CA SER A 56 -14.15 -5.23 -24.90
C SER A 56 -13.87 -3.75 -25.21
N VAL A 57 -14.19 -3.30 -26.44
CA VAL A 57 -14.05 -1.89 -26.83
C VAL A 57 -14.97 -1.00 -25.98
N LEU A 58 -16.22 -1.41 -25.77
CA LEU A 58 -17.16 -0.67 -24.92
C LEU A 58 -16.66 -0.57 -23.48
N ALA A 59 -16.11 -1.66 -22.94
CA ALA A 59 -15.52 -1.67 -21.61
C ALA A 59 -14.31 -0.73 -21.50
N ALA A 60 -13.42 -0.73 -22.49
CA ALA A 60 -12.29 0.18 -22.54
C ALA A 60 -12.74 1.65 -22.63
N ALA A 61 -13.71 1.95 -23.48
CA ALA A 61 -14.27 3.30 -23.62
C ALA A 61 -14.94 3.80 -22.33
N GLU A 62 -15.67 2.92 -21.63
CA GLU A 62 -16.26 3.23 -20.32
C GLU A 62 -15.18 3.47 -19.26
N SER A 63 -14.16 2.60 -19.20
CA SER A 63 -13.03 2.77 -18.30
C SER A 63 -12.30 4.09 -18.54
N TRP A 64 -12.11 4.47 -19.80
CA TRP A 64 -11.51 5.74 -20.16
C TRP A 64 -12.36 6.93 -19.70
N ARG A 65 -13.70 6.87 -19.91
CA ARG A 65 -14.61 7.93 -19.43
C ARG A 65 -14.53 8.11 -17.92
N ARG A 66 -14.51 7.00 -17.16
CA ARG A 66 -14.36 7.04 -15.70
C ARG A 66 -13.01 7.59 -15.27
N HIS A 67 -11.95 7.20 -15.98
CA HIS A 67 -10.61 7.70 -15.71
C HIS A 67 -10.53 9.21 -15.91
N GLN A 68 -11.12 9.75 -16.98
CA GLN A 68 -11.16 11.20 -17.21
C GLN A 68 -12.00 11.91 -16.14
N ALA A 69 -13.18 11.38 -15.80
CA ALA A 69 -13.99 11.94 -14.73
C ALA A 69 -13.27 11.96 -13.37
N GLU A 70 -12.48 10.92 -13.07
CA GLU A 70 -11.66 10.88 -11.85
C GLU A 70 -10.52 11.89 -11.90
N ARG A 71 -9.88 12.06 -13.07
CA ARG A 71 -8.85 13.09 -13.25
C ARG A 71 -9.42 14.49 -13.05
N ASP A 72 -10.54 14.81 -13.69
CA ASP A 72 -11.21 16.11 -13.53
C ASP A 72 -11.58 16.36 -12.06
N ARG A 73 -12.10 15.33 -11.37
CA ARG A 73 -12.38 15.39 -9.93
C ARG A 73 -11.12 15.67 -9.11
N LEU A 74 -10.00 15.01 -9.41
CA LEU A 74 -8.73 15.21 -8.71
C LEU A 74 -8.14 16.59 -8.99
N ASP A 75 -8.25 17.11 -10.21
CA ASP A 75 -7.78 18.46 -10.55
C ASP A 75 -8.58 19.51 -9.76
N VAL A 76 -9.91 19.39 -9.70
CA VAL A 76 -10.76 20.26 -8.86
C VAL A 76 -10.39 20.15 -7.37
N LEU A 77 -10.13 18.92 -6.90
CA LEU A 77 -9.78 18.69 -5.50
C LEU A 77 -8.41 19.27 -5.14
N MET A 78 -7.45 19.22 -6.07
CA MET A 78 -6.11 19.79 -5.88
C MET A 78 -6.18 21.29 -5.62
N ASP A 79 -7.06 22.01 -6.33
CA ASP A 79 -7.23 23.45 -6.16
C ASP A 79 -8.07 23.81 -4.92
N ALA A 80 -9.11 23.03 -4.62
CA ALA A 80 -10.06 23.34 -3.56
C ALA A 80 -9.63 22.86 -2.17
N ASP A 81 -8.99 21.69 -2.07
CA ASP A 81 -8.54 21.05 -0.82
C ASP A 81 -7.31 20.15 -1.09
N PRO A 82 -6.09 20.74 -1.08
CA PRO A 82 -4.85 20.00 -1.31
C PRO A 82 -4.63 18.82 -0.36
N ASP A 83 -5.12 18.90 0.89
CA ASP A 83 -4.99 17.82 1.86
C ASP A 83 -5.91 16.64 1.53
N ALA A 84 -7.16 16.92 1.13
CA ALA A 84 -8.05 15.87 0.62
C ALA A 84 -7.54 15.26 -0.68
N TRP A 85 -6.95 16.07 -1.57
CA TRP A 85 -6.29 15.56 -2.76
C TRP A 85 -5.14 14.61 -2.41
N TRP A 86 -4.23 15.01 -1.50
CA TRP A 86 -3.12 14.16 -1.07
C TRP A 86 -3.61 12.82 -0.49
N ARG A 87 -4.63 12.86 0.37
CA ARG A 87 -5.27 11.65 0.91
C ARG A 87 -5.84 10.77 -0.19
N ALA A 88 -6.52 11.35 -1.18
CA ALA A 88 -7.12 10.60 -2.28
C ALA A 88 -6.06 9.91 -3.16
N VAL A 89 -5.03 10.65 -3.60
CA VAL A 89 -3.99 10.10 -4.49
C VAL A 89 -3.08 9.09 -3.79
N THR A 90 -2.87 9.22 -2.47
CA THR A 90 -2.06 8.28 -1.68
C THR A 90 -2.88 7.17 -1.00
N ALA A 91 -4.22 7.15 -1.15
CA ALA A 91 -5.08 6.20 -0.45
C ALA A 91 -4.67 4.73 -0.67
N SER A 92 -4.36 4.37 -1.92
CA SER A 92 -3.94 3.01 -2.27
C SER A 92 -2.61 2.63 -1.58
N ALA A 93 -1.61 3.51 -1.68
CA ALA A 93 -0.31 3.30 -1.04
C ALA A 93 -0.43 3.24 0.49
N SER A 94 -1.26 4.11 1.08
CA SER A 94 -1.56 4.12 2.51
C SER A 94 -2.24 2.82 2.97
N ASN A 95 -3.19 2.31 2.18
CA ASN A 95 -3.85 1.03 2.46
C ASN A 95 -2.87 -0.15 2.37
N GLU A 96 -1.99 -0.18 1.38
CA GLU A 96 -0.97 -1.23 1.25
C GLU A 96 0.09 -1.15 2.36
N ALA A 97 0.51 0.05 2.74
CA ALA A 97 1.38 0.28 3.89
C ALA A 97 0.70 -0.24 5.17
N HIS A 98 -0.57 0.10 5.38
CA HIS A 98 -1.34 -0.39 6.52
C HIS A 98 -1.42 -1.92 6.55
N ARG A 99 -1.77 -2.57 5.42
CA ARG A 99 -1.77 -4.04 5.29
C ARG A 99 -0.42 -4.64 5.64
N THR A 100 0.67 -4.02 5.17
CA THR A 100 2.03 -4.47 5.43
C THR A 100 2.40 -4.34 6.91
N LEU A 101 2.07 -3.22 7.55
CA LEU A 101 2.31 -3.01 8.98
C LEU A 101 1.58 -4.05 9.83
N VAL A 102 0.33 -4.35 9.50
CA VAL A 102 -0.48 -5.39 10.17
C VAL A 102 0.13 -6.76 9.96
N ARG A 103 0.44 -7.13 8.71
CA ARG A 103 1.00 -8.44 8.34
C ARG A 103 2.34 -8.71 9.03
N LEU A 104 3.23 -7.72 9.03
CA LEU A 104 4.57 -7.82 9.62
C LEU A 104 4.58 -7.49 11.11
N ARG A 105 3.42 -7.16 11.70
CA ARG A 105 3.27 -6.73 13.10
C ARG A 105 4.23 -5.60 13.49
N LEU A 106 4.56 -4.73 12.54
CA LEU A 106 5.49 -3.62 12.75
C LEU A 106 4.93 -2.59 13.73
N SER A 107 3.61 -2.55 13.92
CA SER A 107 2.96 -1.77 14.99
C SER A 107 3.34 -2.21 16.40
N ARG A 108 3.98 -3.37 16.56
CA ARG A 108 4.52 -3.85 17.85
C ARG A 108 6.00 -3.55 18.02
N VAL A 109 6.66 -3.07 16.98
CA VAL A 109 8.07 -2.68 17.03
C VAL A 109 8.13 -1.27 17.62
N PRO A 110 8.88 -1.05 18.71
CA PRO A 110 8.98 0.27 19.30
C PRO A 110 9.58 1.26 18.31
N THR A 111 9.05 2.48 18.29
CA THR A 111 9.59 3.55 17.45
C THR A 111 11.02 3.91 17.87
N ALA A 112 11.80 4.55 16.99
CA ALA A 112 13.16 4.99 17.33
C ALA A 112 13.18 5.92 18.58
N ALA A 113 12.16 6.75 18.72
CA ALA A 113 11.97 7.60 19.90
C ALA A 113 11.72 6.76 21.17
N GLU A 114 10.84 5.76 21.12
CA GLU A 114 10.61 4.84 22.24
C GLU A 114 11.85 4.02 22.59
N MET A 115 12.59 3.53 21.60
CA MET A 115 13.85 2.83 21.83
C MET A 115 14.88 3.73 22.50
N THR A 116 14.92 5.02 22.14
CA THR A 116 15.79 6.02 22.76
C THR A 116 15.36 6.32 24.19
N ALA A 117 14.06 6.44 24.45
CA ALA A 117 13.53 6.61 25.81
C ALA A 117 13.84 5.41 26.70
N ARG A 118 13.78 4.18 26.17
CA ARG A 118 14.18 2.97 26.91
C ARG A 118 15.68 2.90 27.23
N ARG A 119 16.52 3.62 26.47
CA ARG A 119 17.97 3.71 26.71
C ARG A 119 18.34 4.72 27.80
N HIS A 120 17.37 5.44 28.38
CA HIS A 120 17.67 6.26 29.55
C HIS A 120 18.26 5.36 30.64
N THR A 121 19.51 5.63 30.98
CA THR A 121 20.26 4.93 32.01
C THR A 121 19.54 5.09 33.33
N HIS A 122 19.11 3.97 33.93
CA HIS A 122 18.67 4.00 35.32
C HIS A 122 19.78 4.62 36.17
N PRO A 123 19.45 5.55 37.10
CA PRO A 123 20.44 6.10 38.00
C PRO A 123 21.11 4.95 38.75
N ALA A 124 22.42 5.05 38.96
CA ALA A 124 23.18 4.02 39.66
C ALA A 124 22.51 3.75 41.02
N THR A 125 22.01 2.53 41.20
CA THR A 125 21.43 2.11 42.47
C THR A 125 22.56 1.95 43.48
N GLN A 126 22.48 2.68 44.61
CA GLN A 126 23.39 2.45 45.72
C GLN A 126 23.10 1.06 46.29
N LEU A 127 24.10 0.17 46.24
CA LEU A 127 24.00 -1.15 46.84
C LEU A 127 24.36 -1.03 48.31
N HIS A 128 23.43 -1.44 49.19
CA HIS A 128 23.71 -1.59 50.60
C HIS A 128 24.03 -3.07 50.89
N PRO A 129 25.17 -3.38 51.52
CA PRO A 129 25.46 -4.74 51.94
C PRO A 129 24.43 -5.16 53.00
N SER A 130 23.82 -6.32 52.81
CA SER A 130 22.89 -6.90 53.77
C SER A 130 23.63 -7.80 54.77
N PRO A 131 23.10 -8.00 56.00
CA PRO A 131 23.77 -8.79 57.02
C PRO A 131 24.08 -10.21 56.54
N GLY A 132 25.31 -10.67 56.80
CA GLY A 132 25.75 -12.04 56.47
C GLY A 132 26.32 -12.22 55.05
N TRP A 133 26.43 -11.15 54.25
CA TRP A 133 27.07 -11.22 52.94
C TRP A 133 28.61 -11.16 53.04
N PRO A 134 29.33 -11.94 52.21
CA PRO A 134 30.78 -11.81 52.09
C PRO A 134 31.15 -10.47 51.44
N ALA A 135 32.36 -9.97 51.73
CA ALA A 135 32.86 -8.72 51.18
C ALA A 135 32.86 -8.74 49.64
N ILE A 136 32.12 -7.81 49.01
CA ILE A 136 31.98 -7.76 47.55
C ILE A 136 32.97 -6.73 46.99
N ALA A 137 33.86 -7.15 46.10
CA ALA A 137 34.81 -6.25 45.44
C ALA A 137 34.08 -5.30 44.48
N ILE A 138 34.38 -4.00 44.55
CA ILE A 138 33.76 -3.00 43.67
C ILE A 138 34.53 -2.94 42.33
N PRO A 139 33.89 -3.25 41.19
CA PRO A 139 34.54 -3.17 39.88
C PRO A 139 35.05 -1.76 39.59
N GLY A 140 36.32 -1.64 39.18
CA GLY A 140 36.97 -0.36 38.89
C GLY A 140 37.61 0.35 40.10
N ARG A 141 37.50 -0.23 41.30
CA ARG A 141 38.18 0.25 42.52
C ARG A 141 38.93 -0.90 43.23
N PRO A 142 40.10 -1.32 42.72
CA PRO A 142 40.86 -2.39 43.33
C PRO A 142 41.21 -2.04 44.78
N GLY A 143 40.96 -2.97 45.71
CA GLY A 143 41.16 -2.77 47.15
C GLY A 143 39.94 -2.26 47.91
N HIS A 144 38.86 -1.85 47.23
CA HIS A 144 37.61 -1.44 47.87
C HIS A 144 36.58 -2.58 47.87
N TYR A 145 36.01 -2.84 49.04
CA TYR A 145 35.00 -3.86 49.24
C TYR A 145 33.76 -3.26 49.91
N LEU A 146 32.58 -3.72 49.50
CA LEU A 146 31.33 -3.49 50.21
C LEU A 146 31.25 -4.51 51.34
N THR A 147 31.41 -4.05 52.57
CA THR A 147 31.29 -4.83 53.80
C THR A 147 30.13 -4.31 54.63
N TRP A 148 29.35 -5.23 55.19
CA TRP A 148 28.33 -4.86 56.17
C TRP A 148 29.03 -4.39 57.45
N HIS A 149 28.87 -3.11 57.77
CA HIS A 149 29.14 -2.57 59.10
C HIS A 149 27.77 -2.37 59.72
N GLY A 150 27.44 -3.12 60.78
CA GLY A 150 26.20 -2.86 61.52
C GLY A 150 26.18 -1.40 61.98
N ASP A 151 25.00 -0.77 61.93
CA ASP A 151 24.81 0.57 62.49
C ASP A 151 25.18 0.56 63.98
N GLU A 152 26.41 0.91 64.31
CA GLU A 152 26.80 1.36 65.64
C GLU A 152 26.32 2.81 65.78
N HIS A 153 25.04 2.98 66.06
CA HIS A 153 24.54 4.19 66.69
C HIS A 153 25.21 4.30 68.08
N GLN A 154 26.29 5.10 68.16
CA GLN A 154 26.78 5.64 69.42
C GLN A 154 25.71 6.62 69.97
N GLU A 155 24.81 6.11 70.82
CA GLU A 155 24.18 6.92 71.86
C GLU A 155 25.20 7.06 73.01
N GLU A 156 25.95 8.16 73.00
CA GLU A 156 26.72 8.59 74.17
C GLU A 156 25.85 9.59 74.96
N ALA A 157 25.30 9.11 76.06
CA ALA A 157 24.63 9.89 77.08
C ALA A 157 25.65 10.33 78.14
N ALA A 158 25.78 11.66 78.34
CA ALA A 158 26.03 12.33 79.64
C ALA A 158 26.01 13.85 79.47
#